data_AF-A0A0F9I033-F1
#
_entry.id   AF-A0A0F9I033-F1
#
_cell.length_a   1.000
_cell.length_b   1.000
_cell.length_c   1.000
_cell.angle_alpha   90.00
_cell.angle_beta   90.00
_cell.angle_gamma   90.00
#
_symmetry.space_group_name_H-M   'P 1'
#
loop_
_entity.id
_entity.type
_entity.pdbx_description
1 polymer ?
#
loop_
_entity_poly.entity_id
_entity_poly.type
_entity_poly.pdbx_seq_one_letter_code
_entity_poly.pdbx_strand_id
1 'polypeptide(L)'
;PPEVTRAASRGRRVRLSLPAVRCTCAAVHVGEETFVLPWPPMAADITDALLKGDRPCERIVVEVIGGRKNILGPLHTPWQAWTGPELFNPHHADWTDEYVLNDHGLTAAPVFEILR
;
A
#
# COMPACT_ATOMS: atom_id res chain seq x y z
N PRO A 1 13.80 5.59 10.03
CA PRO A 1 14.53 5.23 11.27
C PRO A 1 16.02 5.55 11.15
N PRO A 2 16.73 5.97 12.22
CA PRO A 2 18.12 6.41 12.14
C PRO A 2 19.09 5.34 11.61
N GLU A 3 18.86 4.06 11.93
CA GLU A 3 19.66 2.94 11.46
C GLU A 3 19.53 2.73 9.94
N VAL A 4 18.34 2.93 9.40
CA VAL A 4 18.03 2.81 7.96
C VAL A 4 18.75 3.88 7.17
N THR A 5 18.64 5.13 7.62
CA THR A 5 19.35 6.27 7.02
C THR A 5 20.86 6.05 7.05
N ARG A 6 21.41 5.60 8.17
CA ARG A 6 22.85 5.30 8.30
C ARG A 6 23.30 4.20 7.34
N ALA A 7 22.49 3.17 7.13
CA ALA A 7 22.78 2.11 6.18
C ALA A 7 22.81 2.65 4.75
N ALA A 8 21.81 3.46 4.37
CA ALA A 8 21.76 4.12 3.06
C ALA A 8 22.99 5.00 2.82
N SER A 9 23.37 5.86 3.78
CA SER A 9 24.57 6.71 3.67
C SER A 9 25.89 5.92 3.57
N ARG A 10 25.88 4.62 3.92
CA ARG A 10 27.03 3.70 3.75
C ARG A 10 26.95 2.88 2.46
N GLY A 11 26.08 3.26 1.53
CA GLY A 11 25.92 2.61 0.23
C GLY A 11 25.06 1.35 0.24
N ARG A 12 24.36 1.03 1.34
CA ARG A 12 23.44 -0.12 1.38
C ARG A 12 22.09 0.29 0.79
N ARG A 13 21.46 -0.61 0.02
CA ARG A 13 20.09 -0.37 -0.49
C ARG A 13 19.07 -0.59 0.62
N VAL A 14 18.07 0.27 0.66
CA VAL A 14 16.94 0.26 1.59
C VAL A 14 15.64 0.09 0.83
N ARG A 15 14.92 -0.98 1.15
CA ARG A 15 13.56 -1.22 0.67
C ARG A 15 12.55 -1.00 1.79
N LEU A 16 11.46 -0.29 1.52
CA LEU A 16 10.28 -0.29 2.38
C LEU A 16 9.27 -1.30 1.85
N SER A 17 8.88 -2.25 2.69
CA SER A 17 7.90 -3.30 2.37
C SER A 17 6.62 -3.12 3.17
N LEU A 18 5.47 -3.37 2.54
CA LEU A 18 4.13 -3.38 3.16
C LEU A 18 3.59 -4.82 3.19
N PRO A 19 4.07 -5.68 4.11
CA PRO A 19 3.91 -7.14 4.01
C PRO A 19 2.46 -7.63 4.11
N ALA A 20 1.58 -6.86 4.75
CA ALA A 20 0.18 -7.19 4.90
C ALA A 20 -0.73 -5.98 4.62
N VAL A 21 -0.41 -5.18 3.61
CA VAL A 21 -1.36 -4.15 3.17
C VAL A 21 -2.58 -4.81 2.49
N ARG A 22 -3.76 -4.28 2.79
CA ARG A 22 -5.04 -4.61 2.15
C ARG A 22 -5.54 -3.35 1.45
N CYS A 23 -5.43 -3.31 0.12
CA CYS A 23 -5.74 -2.11 -0.65
C CYS A 23 -5.95 -2.44 -2.12
N THR A 24 -6.53 -1.50 -2.86
CA THR A 24 -6.50 -1.50 -4.32
C THR A 24 -5.11 -1.12 -4.83
N CYS A 25 -4.46 -0.16 -4.16
CA CYS A 25 -3.13 0.35 -4.49
C CYS A 25 -2.54 1.01 -3.22
N ALA A 26 -1.22 1.14 -3.16
CA ALA A 26 -0.57 1.99 -2.17
C ALA A 26 0.41 2.95 -2.86
N ALA A 27 0.69 4.08 -2.22
CA ALA A 27 1.79 4.95 -2.62
C ALA A 27 2.70 5.21 -1.41
N VAL A 28 4.00 5.17 -1.64
CA VAL A 28 5.01 5.53 -0.64
C VAL A 28 5.61 6.86 -1.05
N HIS A 29 5.53 7.86 -0.18
CA HIS A 29 6.10 9.19 -0.40
C HIS A 29 7.34 9.37 0.47
N VAL A 30 8.46 9.72 -0.15
CA VAL A 30 9.76 9.93 0.51
C VAL A 30 10.36 11.23 -0.03
N GLY A 31 10.28 12.30 0.78
CA GLY A 31 10.62 13.64 0.31
C GLY A 31 9.70 14.06 -0.83
N GLU A 32 10.27 14.40 -1.98
CA GLU A 32 9.53 14.79 -3.19
C GLU A 32 9.22 13.59 -4.12
N GLU A 33 9.75 12.41 -3.81
CA GLU A 33 9.56 11.21 -4.63
C GLU A 33 8.32 10.43 -4.19
N THR A 34 7.60 9.87 -5.17
CA THR A 34 6.45 8.99 -4.93
C THR A 34 6.62 7.67 -5.66
N PHE A 35 6.47 6.58 -4.91
CA PHE A 35 6.54 5.20 -5.40
C PHE A 35 5.14 4.60 -5.38
N VAL A 36 4.53 4.45 -6.56
CA VAL A 36 3.21 3.82 -6.69
C VAL A 36 3.37 2.30 -6.68
N LEU A 37 2.60 1.61 -5.85
CA LEU A 37 2.59 0.16 -5.65
C LEU A 37 1.24 -0.41 -6.08
N PRO A 38 1.02 -0.62 -7.38
CA PRO A 38 -0.24 -1.12 -7.92
C PRO A 38 -0.39 -2.65 -7.81
N TRP A 39 0.69 -3.40 -7.59
CA TRP A 39 0.66 -4.86 -7.48
C TRP A 39 1.76 -5.40 -6.56
N PRO A 40 1.61 -6.62 -6.02
CA PRO A 40 2.66 -7.30 -5.27
C PRO A 40 3.94 -7.55 -6.08
N PRO A 41 5.13 -7.57 -5.44
CA PRO A 41 5.34 -7.30 -4.02
C PRO A 41 5.12 -5.82 -3.69
N MET A 42 4.38 -5.55 -2.62
CA MET A 42 4.05 -4.18 -2.17
C MET A 42 5.26 -3.55 -1.48
N ALA A 43 6.28 -3.22 -2.27
CA ALA A 43 7.55 -2.71 -1.76
C ALA A 43 8.22 -1.74 -2.73
N ALA A 44 8.94 -0.76 -2.19
CA ALA A 44 9.69 0.24 -2.95
C ALA A 44 11.13 0.31 -2.47
N ASP A 45 12.09 0.37 -3.39
CA ASP A 45 13.45 0.80 -3.07
C ASP A 45 13.45 2.33 -2.91
N ILE A 46 13.68 2.79 -1.69
CA ILE A 46 13.59 4.20 -1.32
C ILE A 46 14.97 4.83 -1.08
N THR A 47 16.06 4.11 -1.40
CA THR A 47 17.42 4.49 -1.02
C THR A 47 17.77 5.91 -1.46
N ASP A 48 17.55 6.20 -2.75
CA ASP A 48 17.97 7.45 -3.36
C ASP A 48 17.08 8.61 -2.89
N ALA A 49 15.78 8.36 -2.76
CA ALA A 49 14.83 9.32 -2.22
C ALA A 49 15.09 9.66 -0.74
N LEU A 50 15.54 8.68 0.05
CA LEU A 50 15.88 8.87 1.46
C LEU A 50 17.07 9.82 1.65
N LEU A 51 18.00 9.85 0.70
CA LEU A 51 19.24 10.64 0.75
C LEU A 51 19.20 11.90 -0.14
N LYS A 52 18.09 12.16 -0.83
CA LYS A 52 17.97 13.30 -1.74
C LYS A 52 17.98 14.61 -0.94
N GLY A 53 18.92 15.51 -1.27
CA GLY A 53 19.09 16.82 -0.63
C GLY A 53 20.21 16.86 0.42
N ASP A 54 20.34 17.99 1.13
CA ASP A 54 21.44 18.21 2.09
C ASP A 54 21.30 17.38 3.38
N ARG A 55 20.08 16.92 3.68
CA ARG A 55 19.78 16.10 4.86
C ARG A 55 18.85 14.95 4.47
N PRO A 56 18.97 13.78 5.13
CA PRO A 56 18.09 12.66 4.87
C PRO A 56 16.61 12.98 5.14
N CYS A 57 15.73 12.31 4.42
CA CYS A 57 14.28 12.45 4.61
C CYS A 57 13.85 11.97 6.01
N GLU A 58 13.18 12.85 6.76
CA GLU A 58 12.74 12.59 8.12
C GLU A 58 11.34 11.94 8.19
N ARG A 59 10.53 12.13 7.15
CA ARG A 59 9.14 11.67 7.10
C ARG A 59 8.87 10.85 5.85
N ILE A 60 8.44 9.61 6.08
CA ILE A 60 7.92 8.72 5.04
C ILE A 60 6.41 8.60 5.25
N VAL A 61 5.64 8.77 4.19
CA VAL A 61 4.17 8.63 4.23
C VAL A 61 3.77 7.43 3.39
N VAL A 62 2.89 6.59 3.93
CA VAL A 62 2.24 5.51 3.20
C VAL A 62 0.79 5.91 2.98
N GLU A 63 0.43 6.18 1.73
CA GLU A 63 -0.95 6.37 1.29
C GLU A 63 -1.54 5.00 0.93
N VAL A 64 -2.66 4.65 1.57
CA VAL A 64 -3.35 3.38 1.32
C VAL A 64 -4.67 3.68 0.59
N ILE A 65 -4.78 3.21 -0.64
CA ILE A 65 -5.94 3.46 -1.49
C ILE A 65 -6.92 2.28 -1.35
N GLY A 66 -8.05 2.53 -0.72
CA GLY A 66 -9.10 1.55 -0.48
C GLY A 66 -9.83 1.09 -1.75
N GLY A 67 -10.73 0.11 -1.58
CA GLY A 67 -11.60 -0.42 -2.62
C GLY A 67 -13.01 0.17 -2.56
N ARG A 68 -13.74 0.09 -3.67
CA ARG A 68 -15.09 0.66 -3.82
C ARG A 68 -16.14 -0.07 -2.99
N LYS A 69 -15.91 -1.35 -2.67
CA LYS A 69 -16.85 -2.21 -1.94
C LYS A 69 -17.26 -1.61 -0.59
N ASN A 70 -16.31 -1.18 0.22
CA ASN A 70 -16.65 -0.56 1.51
C ASN A 70 -17.22 0.87 1.37
N ILE A 71 -16.94 1.57 0.26
CA ILE A 71 -17.40 2.96 0.03
C ILE A 71 -18.87 2.98 -0.41
N LEU A 72 -19.25 2.06 -1.29
CA LEU A 72 -20.58 2.03 -1.91
C LEU A 72 -21.62 1.28 -1.07
N GLY A 73 -21.24 0.83 0.12
CA GLY A 73 -22.11 0.14 1.06
C GLY A 73 -21.94 -1.38 1.01
N PRO A 74 -22.49 -2.09 2.01
CA PRO A 74 -22.19 -3.50 2.26
C PRO A 74 -22.92 -4.48 1.31
N LEU A 75 -23.83 -3.97 0.48
CA LEU A 75 -24.68 -4.75 -0.42
C LEU A 75 -24.03 -4.82 -1.81
N HIS A 76 -23.30 -5.89 -2.03
CA HIS A 76 -22.58 -6.18 -3.27
C HIS A 76 -22.16 -7.66 -3.25
N THR A 77 -21.60 -8.15 -4.36
CA THR A 77 -21.03 -9.50 -4.38
C THR A 77 -19.87 -9.67 -3.38
N PRO A 78 -19.57 -10.87 -2.86
CA PRO A 78 -18.36 -11.14 -2.06
C PRO A 78 -17.05 -10.73 -2.75
N TRP A 79 -15.92 -10.70 -2.03
CA TRP A 79 -14.63 -10.27 -2.60
C TRP A 79 -14.27 -10.99 -3.91
N GLN A 80 -13.75 -10.22 -4.88
CA GLN A 80 -13.29 -10.72 -6.18
C GLN A 80 -11.98 -10.02 -6.55
N ALA A 81 -11.20 -10.62 -7.47
CA ALA A 81 -9.91 -10.08 -7.90
C ALA A 81 -10.01 -8.70 -8.58
N TRP A 82 -11.18 -8.39 -9.15
CA TRP A 82 -11.49 -7.11 -9.75
C TRP A 82 -12.79 -6.58 -9.14
N THR A 83 -12.96 -5.26 -9.16
CA THR A 83 -14.23 -4.64 -8.77
C THR A 83 -14.71 -3.78 -9.94
N GLY A 84 -15.78 -4.21 -10.59
CA GLY A 84 -16.51 -3.43 -11.60
C GLY A 84 -17.91 -3.04 -11.12
N PRO A 85 -18.64 -2.23 -11.89
CA PRO A 85 -19.99 -1.79 -11.56
C PRO A 85 -20.99 -2.95 -11.45
N GLU A 86 -20.80 -4.03 -12.21
CA GLU A 86 -21.66 -5.23 -12.20
C GLU A 86 -21.72 -5.94 -10.84
N LEU A 87 -20.69 -5.76 -9.99
CA LEU A 87 -20.65 -6.33 -8.65
C LEU A 87 -21.60 -5.65 -7.66
N PHE A 88 -22.19 -4.51 -8.04
CA PHE A 88 -23.19 -3.77 -7.25
C PHE A 88 -24.59 -3.90 -7.86
N ASN A 89 -24.81 -4.89 -8.73
CA ASN A 89 -26.11 -5.19 -9.32
C ASN A 89 -26.87 -6.24 -8.49
N PRO A 90 -28.07 -5.95 -7.96
CA PRO A 90 -28.92 -6.91 -7.25
C PRO A 90 -29.29 -8.18 -8.03
N HIS A 91 -29.15 -8.15 -9.35
CA HIS A 91 -29.39 -9.31 -10.22
C HIS A 91 -28.13 -10.11 -10.56
N HIS A 92 -26.98 -9.77 -9.98
CA HIS A 92 -25.76 -10.54 -10.15
C HIS A 92 -25.92 -11.93 -9.51
N ALA A 93 -25.39 -12.99 -10.15
CA ALA A 93 -25.53 -14.36 -9.65
C ALA A 93 -24.97 -14.55 -8.23
N ASP A 94 -23.86 -13.86 -7.93
CA ASP A 94 -23.22 -13.85 -6.62
C ASP A 94 -23.70 -12.70 -5.69
N TRP A 95 -24.84 -12.07 -5.96
CA TRP A 95 -25.38 -11.05 -5.07
C TRP A 95 -25.72 -11.65 -3.70
N THR A 96 -25.49 -10.88 -2.64
CA THR A 96 -25.89 -11.24 -1.27
C THR A 96 -26.50 -10.02 -0.57
N ASP A 97 -27.52 -10.28 0.25
CA ASP A 97 -28.11 -9.29 1.15
C ASP A 97 -27.39 -9.24 2.51
N GLU A 98 -26.34 -10.05 2.69
CA GLU A 98 -25.49 -10.02 3.87
C GLU A 98 -24.68 -8.72 3.95
N TYR A 99 -24.35 -8.30 5.16
CA TYR A 99 -23.51 -7.14 5.39
C TYR A 99 -22.03 -7.50 5.13
N VAL A 100 -21.52 -7.28 3.91
CA VAL A 100 -20.15 -7.65 3.54
C VAL A 100 -19.21 -6.45 3.69
N LEU A 101 -18.15 -6.61 4.49
CA LEU A 101 -17.01 -5.69 4.54
C LEU A 101 -15.73 -6.39 4.11
N ASN A 102 -14.86 -5.64 3.43
CA ASN A 102 -13.53 -6.11 3.09
C ASN A 102 -12.49 -5.40 3.96
N ASP A 103 -11.47 -6.13 4.41
CA ASP A 103 -10.34 -5.53 5.10
C ASP A 103 -9.64 -4.51 4.20
N HIS A 104 -9.32 -3.35 4.75
CA HIS A 104 -8.52 -2.31 4.09
C HIS A 104 -7.58 -1.67 5.10
N GLY A 105 -6.39 -1.29 4.65
CA GLY A 105 -5.37 -0.64 5.49
C GLY A 105 -4.10 -1.46 5.65
N LEU A 106 -3.27 -1.03 6.60
CA LEU A 106 -2.07 -1.74 7.03
C LEU A 106 -2.43 -2.71 8.15
N THR A 107 -2.49 -4.01 7.87
CA THR A 107 -2.77 -5.03 8.90
C THR A 107 -1.50 -5.60 9.53
N ALA A 108 -0.33 -5.18 9.05
CA ALA A 108 0.96 -5.35 9.70
C ALA A 108 1.79 -4.07 9.51
N ALA A 109 2.80 -3.88 10.38
CA ALA A 109 3.69 -2.74 10.29
C ALA A 109 4.48 -2.74 8.96
N PRO A 110 4.70 -1.57 8.35
CA PRO A 110 5.70 -1.41 7.30
C PRO A 110 7.09 -1.82 7.82
N VAL A 111 7.87 -2.47 6.96
CA VAL A 111 9.19 -3.00 7.32
C VAL A 111 10.25 -2.38 6.43
N PHE A 112 11.31 -1.85 7.04
CA PHE A 112 12.52 -1.48 6.31
C PHE A 112 13.44 -2.69 6.18
N GLU A 113 13.93 -2.93 4.99
CA GLU A 113 14.87 -4.00 4.68
C GLU A 113 16.16 -3.41 4.14
N ILE A 114 17.28 -3.75 4.78
CA ILE A 114 18.62 -3.36 4.34
C ILE A 114 19.14 -4.50 3.45
N LEU A 115 19.15 -4.28 2.14
CA LEU A 115 19.60 -5.27 1.17
C LEU A 115 21.14 -5.35 1.19
N ARG A 116 21.68 -6.53 0.84
CA ARG A 116 23.13 -6.75 0.82
C ARG A 116 23.80 -5.91 -0.26
#